data_AF-A0A3Q7I9G9-F1
#
_entry.id   AF-A0A3Q7I9G9-F1
#
_cell.length_a   1.000
_cell.length_b   1.000
_cell.length_c   1.000
_cell.angle_alpha   90.00
_cell.angle_beta   90.00
_cell.angle_gamma   90.00
#
_symmetry.space_group_name_H-M   'P 1'
#
loop_
_entity.id
_entity.type
_entity.pdbx_description
1 polymer ?
#
loop_
_entity_poly.entity_id
_entity_poly.type
_entity_poly.pdbx_seq_one_letter_code
_entity_poly.pdbx_strand_id
1 'polypeptide(L)'
;DTQELQFINKLELITKYNFVYSIIMVKARNYSINYLILVLSFLLILTSYQGLAVFFKGTNIVNPDCTRIYAAQAGDTCESLIEFFDLNAQVFNDINPNLNCDNIFVGEWLCTNGTIST
;
A
#
# COMPACT_ATOMS: atom_id res chain seq x y z
N ASP A 1 11.43 15.84 11.95
CA ASP A 1 11.75 14.58 12.63
C ASP A 1 10.69 13.56 12.26
N THR A 2 11.06 12.42 11.68
CA THR A 2 10.12 11.50 10.97
C THR A 2 9.05 10.91 11.90
N GLN A 3 9.35 10.82 13.20
CA GLN A 3 8.39 10.37 14.23
C GLN A 3 7.29 11.39 14.51
N GLU A 4 7.60 12.69 14.44
CA GLU A 4 6.63 13.77 14.63
C GLU A 4 5.60 13.77 13.49
N LEU A 5 6.06 13.54 12.26
CA LEU A 5 5.20 13.43 11.08
C LEU A 5 4.30 12.18 11.13
N GLN A 6 4.82 11.04 11.60
CA GLN A 6 4.01 9.83 11.81
C GLN A 6 2.96 10.01 12.93
N PHE A 7 3.31 10.73 13.99
CA PHE A 7 2.39 11.05 15.07
C PHE A 7 1.26 11.98 14.60
N ILE A 8 1.59 13.02 13.83
CA ILE A 8 0.62 13.95 13.23
C ILE A 8 -0.32 13.21 12.28
N ASN A 9 0.21 12.37 11.38
CA ASN A 9 -0.61 11.58 10.45
C ASN A 9 -1.57 10.62 11.18
N LYS A 10 -1.15 10.05 12.30
CA LYS A 10 -1.98 9.18 13.14
C LYS A 10 -3.07 9.98 13.88
N LEU A 11 -2.75 11.18 14.37
CA LEU A 11 -3.73 12.09 14.98
C LEU A 11 -4.77 12.56 13.98
N GLU A 12 -4.38 12.89 12.75
CA GLU A 12 -5.32 13.26 11.69
C GLU A 12 -6.29 12.13 11.36
N LEU A 13 -5.79 10.88 11.32
CA LEU A 13 -6.61 9.70 11.06
C LEU A 13 -7.67 9.47 12.15
N ILE A 14 -7.27 9.61 13.42
CA ILE A 14 -8.17 9.49 14.58
C ILE A 14 -9.23 10.60 14.55
N THR A 15 -8.84 11.82 14.20
CA THR A 15 -9.75 12.96 14.14
C THR A 15 -10.77 12.81 13.01
N LYS A 16 -10.34 12.34 11.84
CA LYS A 16 -11.22 12.00 10.71
C LYS A 16 -12.19 10.87 11.08
N TYR A 17 -11.70 9.82 11.77
CA TYR A 17 -12.54 8.71 12.21
C TYR A 17 -13.62 9.15 13.21
N ASN A 18 -13.27 9.93 14.22
CA ASN A 18 -14.21 10.43 15.23
C ASN A 18 -15.25 11.40 14.65
N PHE A 19 -14.88 12.19 13.65
CA PHE A 19 -15.81 13.06 12.92
C PHE A 19 -16.82 12.24 12.11
N VAL A 20 -16.34 11.24 11.36
CA VAL A 20 -17.21 10.31 10.61
C VAL A 20 -18.15 9.55 11.54
N TYR A 21 -17.63 9.05 12.67
CA TYR A 21 -18.44 8.40 13.71
C TYR A 21 -19.51 9.33 14.28
N SER A 22 -19.18 10.60 14.52
CA SER A 22 -20.14 11.59 15.02
C SER A 22 -21.25 11.88 14.01
N ILE A 23 -20.94 11.98 12.71
CA ILE A 23 -21.93 12.14 11.64
C ILE A 23 -22.84 10.92 11.54
N ILE A 24 -22.28 9.72 11.68
CA ILE A 24 -23.05 8.47 11.72
C ILE A 24 -23.99 8.49 12.93
N MET A 25 -23.49 8.75 14.15
CA MET A 25 -24.33 8.72 15.35
C MET A 25 -25.41 9.81 15.38
N VAL A 26 -25.21 10.97 14.73
CA VAL A 26 -26.24 12.03 14.60
C VAL A 26 -27.45 11.60 13.75
N LYS A 27 -27.27 10.62 12.84
CA LYS A 27 -28.37 10.10 12.00
C LYS A 27 -29.21 9.01 12.69
N ALA A 28 -28.98 8.78 13.99
CA ALA A 28 -29.49 7.63 14.73
C ALA A 28 -30.94 7.62 15.20
N ARG A 29 -31.70 8.65 14.87
CA ARG A 29 -33.11 8.74 15.29
C ARG A 29 -34.08 8.02 14.35
N ASN A 30 -33.63 7.53 13.19
CA ASN A 30 -34.47 6.85 12.21
C ASN A 30 -33.69 5.81 11.38
N TYR A 31 -33.10 4.82 12.07
CA TYR A 31 -32.32 3.76 11.44
C TYR A 31 -33.20 2.60 10.94
N SER A 32 -33.31 2.45 9.62
CA SER A 32 -33.81 1.25 8.97
C SER A 32 -32.71 0.18 8.91
N ILE A 33 -33.09 -1.07 9.14
CA ILE A 33 -32.27 -2.31 9.17
C ILE A 33 -31.21 -2.36 8.05
N ASN A 34 -31.48 -1.70 6.91
CA ASN A 34 -30.56 -1.54 5.78
C ASN A 34 -29.17 -0.96 6.17
N TYR A 35 -29.08 -0.07 7.15
CA TYR A 35 -27.78 0.47 7.59
C TYR A 35 -26.96 -0.55 8.38
N LEU A 36 -27.62 -1.36 9.20
CA LEU A 36 -26.97 -2.43 9.96
C LEU A 36 -26.37 -3.48 9.04
N ILE A 37 -27.07 -3.83 7.95
CA ILE A 37 -26.57 -4.74 6.91
C ILE A 37 -25.33 -4.16 6.22
N LEU A 38 -25.35 -2.87 5.88
CA LEU A 38 -24.20 -2.19 5.26
C LEU A 38 -22.97 -2.15 6.19
N VAL A 39 -23.19 -1.88 7.48
CA VAL A 39 -22.11 -1.88 8.49
C VAL A 39 -21.54 -3.27 8.70
N LEU A 40 -22.39 -4.31 8.78
CA LEU A 40 -21.93 -5.70 8.92
C LEU A 40 -21.15 -6.16 7.68
N SER A 41 -21.61 -5.83 6.47
CA SER A 41 -20.87 -6.11 5.24
C SER A 41 -19.51 -5.41 5.21
N PHE A 42 -19.45 -4.14 5.62
CA PHE A 42 -18.19 -3.40 5.70
C PHE A 42 -17.24 -4.01 6.75
N LEU A 43 -17.74 -4.43 7.91
CA LEU A 43 -16.94 -5.10 8.94
C LEU A 43 -16.37 -6.45 8.48
N LEU A 44 -17.16 -7.24 7.74
CA LEU A 44 -16.67 -8.49 7.15
C LEU A 44 -15.59 -8.25 6.11
N ILE A 45 -15.77 -7.25 5.25
CA ILE A 45 -14.75 -6.83 4.29
C ILE A 45 -13.49 -6.33 5.04
N LEU A 46 -13.63 -5.55 6.12
CA LEU A 46 -12.53 -5.12 7.01
C LEU A 46 -11.71 -6.29 7.59
N THR A 47 -12.34 -7.41 7.94
CA THR A 47 -11.61 -8.61 8.40
C THR A 47 -10.83 -9.31 7.27
N SER A 48 -11.29 -9.20 6.03
CA SER A 48 -10.62 -9.81 4.87
C SER A 48 -9.37 -9.03 4.41
N TYR A 49 -9.25 -7.72 4.71
CA TYR A 49 -8.00 -6.98 4.48
C TYR A 49 -6.84 -7.47 5.39
N GLN A 50 -7.14 -8.25 6.43
CA GLN A 50 -6.14 -8.90 7.29
C GLN A 50 -6.04 -10.42 7.06
N GLY A 51 -6.75 -10.97 6.06
CA GLY A 51 -6.68 -12.39 5.72
C GLY A 51 -5.31 -12.85 5.22
N LEU A 52 -4.47 -11.90 4.78
CA LEU A 52 -3.09 -12.19 4.39
C LEU A 52 -2.15 -12.18 5.60
N ALA A 53 -2.19 -11.14 6.45
CA ALA A 53 -1.23 -10.99 7.54
C ALA A 53 -1.40 -11.98 8.72
N VAL A 54 -2.60 -12.55 8.91
CA VAL A 54 -2.86 -13.50 10.02
C VAL A 54 -2.37 -14.92 9.70
N PHE A 55 -2.17 -15.27 8.43
CA PHE A 55 -1.69 -16.60 8.00
C PHE A 55 -0.19 -16.67 7.65
N PHE A 56 0.49 -15.55 7.39
CA PHE A 56 1.92 -15.53 7.02
C PHE A 56 2.88 -15.19 8.17
N LYS A 57 2.58 -15.61 9.40
CA LYS A 57 3.54 -15.51 10.53
C LYS A 57 4.63 -16.60 10.47
N GLY A 58 5.17 -16.88 9.29
CA GLY A 58 6.10 -18.01 9.09
C GLY A 58 6.77 -18.14 7.72
N THR A 59 6.60 -17.17 6.80
CA THR A 59 7.40 -17.10 5.57
C THR A 59 8.29 -15.87 5.66
N ASN A 60 9.60 -16.00 5.44
CA ASN A 60 10.47 -14.86 5.17
C ASN A 60 10.05 -14.29 3.81
N ILE A 61 8.96 -13.53 3.80
CA ILE A 61 8.52 -12.80 2.62
C ILE A 61 9.48 -11.64 2.51
N VAL A 62 10.41 -11.77 1.59
CA VAL A 62 11.30 -10.71 1.14
C VAL A 62 10.40 -9.66 0.50
N ASN A 63 9.96 -8.68 1.30
CA ASN A 63 9.15 -7.57 0.81
C ASN A 63 10.06 -6.35 0.70
N PRO A 64 10.27 -5.81 -0.51
CA PRO A 64 11.03 -4.59 -0.65
C PRO A 64 10.29 -3.41 -0.02
N ASP A 65 10.99 -2.64 0.80
CA ASP A 65 10.54 -1.34 1.29
C ASP A 65 10.93 -0.27 0.27
N CYS A 66 9.97 0.13 -0.57
CA CYS A 66 10.18 1.05 -1.67
C CYS A 66 9.99 2.51 -1.24
N THR A 67 11.07 3.28 -1.29
CA THR A 67 11.09 4.70 -0.92
C THR A 67 10.86 5.62 -2.11
N ARG A 68 11.19 5.17 -3.33
CA ARG A 68 10.82 5.85 -4.58
C ARG A 68 10.22 4.87 -5.58
N ILE A 69 9.13 5.34 -6.20
CA ILE A 69 8.35 4.62 -7.18
C ILE A 69 8.32 5.45 -8.46
N TYR A 70 8.49 4.78 -9.59
CA TYR A 70 8.40 5.33 -10.94
C TYR A 70 7.32 4.57 -11.72
N ALA A 71 6.50 5.28 -12.50
CA ALA A 71 5.56 4.66 -13.43
C ALA A 71 6.24 4.51 -14.80
N ALA A 72 6.35 3.28 -15.28
CA ALA A 72 6.95 2.99 -16.59
C ALA A 72 6.26 3.77 -17.72
N GLN A 73 7.05 4.30 -18.64
CA GLN A 73 6.64 5.03 -19.81
C GLN A 73 6.89 4.23 -21.09
N ALA A 74 6.35 4.71 -22.20
CA ALA A 74 6.52 4.04 -23.49
C ALA A 74 8.01 4.06 -23.90
N GLY A 75 8.56 2.88 -24.15
CA GLY A 75 9.97 2.72 -24.53
C GLY A 75 10.92 2.43 -23.36
N ASP A 76 10.41 2.42 -22.13
CA ASP A 76 11.22 2.01 -20.97
C ASP A 76 11.55 0.51 -21.03
N THR A 77 12.79 0.20 -20.67
CA THR A 77 13.32 -1.16 -20.50
C THR A 77 13.98 -1.24 -19.13
N CYS A 78 14.20 -2.45 -18.60
CA CYS A 78 14.97 -2.59 -17.35
C CYS A 78 16.34 -1.93 -17.48
N GLU A 79 17.05 -2.14 -18.60
CA GLU A 79 18.39 -1.58 -18.84
C GLU A 79 18.37 -0.04 -18.86
N SER A 80 17.43 0.57 -19.59
CA SER A 80 17.34 2.04 -19.68
C SER A 80 17.00 2.66 -18.33
N LEU A 81 16.15 2.02 -17.53
CA LEU A 81 15.78 2.50 -16.19
C LEU A 81 16.93 2.31 -15.19
N ILE A 82 17.61 1.18 -15.24
CA ILE A 82 18.79 0.91 -14.41
C ILE A 82 19.88 1.96 -14.66
N GLU A 83 20.15 2.27 -15.93
CA GLU A 83 21.11 3.32 -16.30
C GLU A 83 20.61 4.71 -15.88
N PHE A 84 19.36 5.05 -16.17
CA PHE A 84 18.79 6.37 -15.87
C PHE A 84 18.78 6.70 -14.37
N PHE A 85 18.50 5.71 -13.52
CA PHE A 85 18.46 5.86 -12.07
C PHE A 85 19.79 5.53 -11.38
N ASP A 86 20.86 5.22 -12.15
CA ASP A 86 22.18 4.83 -11.63
C ASP A 86 22.08 3.69 -10.60
N LEU A 87 21.36 2.63 -10.96
CA LEU A 87 21.11 1.47 -10.09
C LEU A 87 22.02 0.30 -10.44
N ASN A 88 22.30 -0.54 -9.45
CA ASN A 88 22.84 -1.87 -9.70
C ASN A 88 21.71 -2.80 -10.17
N ALA A 89 21.95 -3.58 -11.23
CA ALA A 89 20.94 -4.48 -11.80
C ALA A 89 20.42 -5.53 -10.81
N GLN A 90 21.30 -6.08 -9.96
CA GLN A 90 20.89 -7.03 -8.93
C GLN A 90 19.95 -6.36 -7.92
N VAL A 91 20.30 -5.17 -7.46
CA VAL A 91 19.48 -4.40 -6.52
C VAL A 91 18.13 -4.05 -7.13
N PHE A 92 18.08 -3.64 -8.39
CA PHE A 92 16.83 -3.33 -9.09
C PHE A 92 15.90 -4.55 -9.18
N ASN A 93 16.45 -5.73 -9.46
CA ASN A 93 15.68 -6.97 -9.50
C ASN A 93 15.20 -7.38 -8.11
N ASP A 94 16.07 -7.27 -7.10
CA ASP A 94 15.74 -7.63 -5.72
C ASP A 94 14.58 -6.76 -5.20
N ILE A 95 14.57 -5.45 -5.50
CA ILE A 95 13.51 -4.54 -5.10
C ILE A 95 12.26 -4.59 -5.99
N ASN A 96 12.29 -5.37 -7.08
CA ASN A 96 11.16 -5.62 -7.97
C ASN A 96 11.01 -7.13 -8.27
N PRO A 97 10.81 -8.00 -7.26
CA PRO A 97 10.96 -9.46 -7.39
C PRO A 97 9.94 -10.14 -8.32
N ASN A 98 8.88 -9.43 -8.71
CA ASN A 98 7.85 -9.94 -9.63
C ASN A 98 7.92 -9.28 -11.03
N LEU A 99 8.88 -8.40 -11.27
CA LEU A 99 9.03 -7.71 -12.54
C LEU A 99 9.48 -8.67 -13.63
N ASN A 100 8.80 -8.63 -14.76
CA ASN A 100 9.25 -9.29 -15.98
C ASN A 100 9.90 -8.25 -16.91
N CYS A 101 11.24 -8.22 -16.95
CA CYS A 101 11.98 -7.27 -17.77
C CYS A 101 11.71 -7.38 -19.27
N ASP A 102 11.27 -8.53 -19.76
CA ASP A 102 10.94 -8.73 -21.18
C ASP A 102 9.57 -8.16 -21.55
N ASN A 103 8.75 -7.75 -20.57
CA ASN A 103 7.37 -7.35 -20.79
C ASN A 103 6.93 -6.21 -19.85
N ILE A 104 7.74 -5.17 -19.75
CA ILE A 104 7.36 -3.92 -19.08
C ILE A 104 6.24 -3.26 -19.87
N PHE A 105 5.22 -2.75 -19.16
CA PHE A 105 4.11 -2.02 -19.76
C PHE A 105 3.96 -0.61 -19.17
N VAL A 106 3.39 0.29 -19.96
CA VAL A 106 3.16 1.68 -19.54
C VAL A 106 2.24 1.74 -18.32
N GLY A 107 2.66 2.48 -17.30
CA GLY A 107 1.95 2.61 -16.03
C GLY A 107 2.29 1.53 -15.00
N GLU A 108 3.19 0.60 -15.31
CA GLU A 108 3.71 -0.34 -14.32
C GLU A 108 4.52 0.40 -13.24
N TRP A 109 4.23 0.11 -11.97
CA TRP A 109 4.90 0.74 -10.85
C TRP A 109 6.19 0.01 -10.52
N LEU A 110 7.32 0.68 -10.72
CA LEU A 110 8.66 0.17 -10.52
C LEU A 110 9.33 0.87 -9.35
N CYS A 111 9.95 0.10 -8.49
CA CYS A 111 10.74 0.58 -7.38
C CYS A 111 12.12 1.01 -7.89
N THR A 112 12.49 2.27 -7.68
CA THR A 112 13.78 2.85 -8.12
C THR A 112 14.67 3.22 -6.96
N ASN A 113 14.17 3.08 -5.73
CA ASN A 113 14.97 3.17 -4.52
C ASN A 113 14.24 2.44 -3.40
N GLY A 114 14.94 1.61 -2.65
CA GLY A 114 14.36 0.83 -1.56
C GLY A 114 15.38 -0.07 -0.89
N THR A 115 14.92 -0.82 0.09
CA THR A 115 15.71 -1.82 0.80
C THR A 115 14.95 -3.14 0.88
N ILE A 116 15.70 -4.22 1.04
CA ILE A 116 15.13 -5.53 1.29
C ILE A 116 15.12 -5.75 2.81
N SER A 117 13.92 -5.84 3.39
CA SER A 117 13.79 -6.26 4.78
C SER A 117 13.94 -7.79 4.83
N THR A 118 14.98 -8.25 5.53
CA THR A 118 15.31 -9.68 5.70
C THR A 118 14.69 -10.24 6.97
#